data_AF-A0A2M9YR05-F1
#
_entry.id   AF-A0A2M9YR05-F1
#
_cell.length_a   1.000
_cell.length_b   1.000
_cell.length_c   1.000
_cell.angle_alpha   90.00
_cell.angle_beta   90.00
_cell.angle_gamma   90.00
#
_symmetry.space_group_name_H-M   'P 1'
#
loop_
_entity.id
_entity.type
_entity.pdbx_description
1 polymer ?
#
loop_
_entity_poly.entity_id
_entity_poly.type
_entity_poly.pdbx_seq_one_letter_code
_entity_poly.pdbx_strand_id
1 'polypeptide(L)'
;MEYSQKGKREMDIITSVEQKNHVISKYLFDKELTLKIDPFDQKAVIKKILEGGDKIVVQLLNPEDSSRENSFVLFMILAKYIQLECVLVQKLEKAHATLKVEKLAIARKNREHQRFPVKPGGVYVTNVISSKTIIEANMFNVPTLVKVNFEDYKNRLKQRSKDVVNIETFKPGLDRKFEIVKKTQNYLLIENTQDPNSYKNFSPGRLGYEKDVDDDLSSCIKQFKDQKVISELIVPIIYTNHANEKIPIGYIWVQSKEKNLTEQYAEELKNLSQDMVERIKESNTIKTAERFQILEASQGGIKVKIDHPHLIETLPKQDGFVFDIFFRMQAPFTVHGLIRWSKMDENNHLILGIELTAKSDLPGERARYEKNIALLSKGQL
;
A
#
# COMPACT_ATOMS: atom_id res chain seq x y z
N MET A 1 -16.96 8.98 -11.28
CA MET A 1 -15.50 8.76 -11.17
C MET A 1 -15.22 7.79 -10.04
N GLU A 2 -14.17 6.99 -10.16
CA GLU A 2 -14.14 5.58 -9.68
C GLU A 2 -13.91 5.40 -8.17
N TYR A 3 -14.81 4.65 -7.55
CA TYR A 3 -14.54 3.97 -6.29
C TYR A 3 -13.36 3.00 -6.48
N SER A 4 -12.29 3.20 -5.70
CA SER A 4 -11.11 2.32 -5.73
C SER A 4 -11.03 1.51 -4.44
N GLN A 5 -11.00 0.18 -4.55
CA GLN A 5 -10.85 -0.74 -3.42
C GLN A 5 -9.44 -1.34 -3.41
N LYS A 6 -8.72 -1.16 -2.32
CA LYS A 6 -7.41 -1.77 -2.08
C LYS A 6 -7.59 -3.12 -1.38
N GLY A 7 -7.22 -4.18 -2.08
CA GLY A 7 -7.32 -5.57 -1.60
C GLY A 7 -8.65 -6.24 -1.93
N LYS A 8 -8.57 -7.53 -2.31
CA LYS A 8 -9.76 -8.35 -2.56
C LYS A 8 -10.29 -8.92 -1.24
N ARG A 9 -11.59 -8.77 -1.00
CA ARG A 9 -12.26 -9.48 0.10
C ARG A 9 -12.31 -10.96 -0.24
N GLU A 10 -11.85 -11.81 0.67
CA GLU A 10 -12.03 -13.25 0.53
C GLU A 10 -13.51 -13.60 0.68
N MET A 11 -14.06 -14.26 -0.34
CA MET A 11 -15.47 -14.61 -0.41
C MET A 11 -15.62 -16.05 -0.89
N ASP A 12 -16.60 -16.74 -0.34
CA ASP A 12 -17.07 -18.03 -0.83
C ASP A 12 -18.16 -17.78 -1.86
N ILE A 13 -18.00 -18.38 -3.04
CA ILE A 13 -18.95 -18.29 -4.14
C ILE A 13 -19.95 -19.43 -3.98
N ILE A 14 -21.24 -19.08 -3.91
CA ILE A 14 -22.32 -20.06 -3.84
C ILE A 14 -22.73 -20.43 -5.26
N THR A 15 -22.47 -21.67 -5.64
CA THR A 15 -22.72 -22.19 -7.00
C THR A 15 -24.00 -23.02 -7.11
N SER A 16 -24.44 -23.64 -6.01
CA SER A 16 -25.68 -24.44 -6.00
C SER A 16 -26.93 -23.54 -6.01
N VAL A 17 -27.88 -23.87 -6.89
CA VAL A 17 -29.19 -23.19 -7.00
C VAL A 17 -29.97 -23.28 -5.69
N GLU A 18 -29.99 -24.44 -5.04
CA GLU A 18 -30.68 -24.64 -3.77
C GLU A 18 -30.10 -23.76 -2.66
N GLN A 19 -28.76 -23.68 -2.59
CA GLN A 19 -28.07 -22.83 -1.63
C GLN A 19 -28.27 -21.34 -1.94
N LYS A 20 -28.25 -20.96 -3.22
CA LYS A 20 -28.54 -19.59 -3.66
C LYS A 20 -29.96 -19.19 -3.23
N ASN A 21 -30.96 -20.05 -3.49
CA ASN A 21 -32.33 -19.85 -3.06
C ASN A 21 -32.43 -19.67 -1.55
N HIS A 22 -31.77 -20.56 -0.79
CA HIS A 22 -31.78 -20.51 0.67
C HIS A 22 -31.22 -19.19 1.20
N VAL A 23 -30.10 -18.73 0.64
CA VAL A 23 -29.46 -17.49 1.09
C VAL A 23 -30.35 -16.28 0.79
N ILE A 24 -30.87 -16.19 -0.45
CA ILE A 24 -31.72 -15.08 -0.86
C ILE A 24 -33.01 -15.06 -0.03
N SER A 25 -33.72 -16.18 0.06
CA SER A 25 -35.00 -16.29 0.79
C SER A 25 -34.85 -16.00 2.28
N LYS A 26 -33.82 -16.53 2.94
CA LYS A 26 -33.67 -16.41 4.39
C LYS A 26 -33.05 -15.09 4.83
N TYR A 27 -32.08 -14.58 4.07
CA TYR A 27 -31.25 -13.46 4.53
C TYR A 27 -31.50 -12.15 3.80
N LEU A 28 -31.98 -12.16 2.57
CA LEU A 28 -32.05 -10.96 1.72
C LEU A 28 -33.49 -10.59 1.29
N PHE A 29 -34.41 -11.55 1.30
CA PHE A 29 -35.81 -11.34 0.91
C PHE A 29 -36.48 -10.27 1.79
N ASP A 30 -37.16 -9.34 1.14
CA ASP A 30 -37.81 -8.17 1.75
C ASP A 30 -36.90 -7.30 2.63
N LYS A 31 -35.57 -7.38 2.43
CA LYS A 31 -34.60 -6.49 3.07
C LYS A 31 -34.07 -5.45 2.11
N GLU A 32 -33.65 -4.31 2.65
CA GLU A 32 -32.94 -3.29 1.90
C GLU A 32 -31.51 -3.73 1.60
N LEU A 33 -31.20 -3.88 0.31
CA LEU A 33 -29.85 -4.06 -0.22
C LEU A 33 -29.36 -2.74 -0.80
N THR A 34 -28.08 -2.47 -0.65
CA THR A 34 -27.41 -1.31 -1.23
C THR A 34 -26.83 -1.68 -2.59
N LEU A 35 -27.05 -0.84 -3.59
CA LEU A 35 -26.35 -0.96 -4.87
C LEU A 35 -24.89 -0.57 -4.66
N LYS A 36 -23.96 -1.37 -5.17
CA LYS A 36 -22.52 -1.12 -5.16
C LYS A 36 -22.13 -0.11 -6.25
N ILE A 37 -22.92 0.94 -6.37
CA ILE A 37 -22.74 2.05 -7.30
C ILE A 37 -22.60 3.29 -6.42
N ASP A 38 -21.64 4.16 -6.74
CA ASP A 38 -21.47 5.40 -6.00
C ASP A 38 -22.45 6.47 -6.52
N PRO A 39 -23.05 7.31 -5.66
CA PRO A 39 -23.07 7.22 -4.19
C PRO A 39 -23.84 5.97 -3.73
N PHE A 40 -23.32 5.23 -2.74
CA PHE A 40 -23.95 4.01 -2.20
C PHE A 40 -25.27 4.26 -1.44
N ASP A 41 -26.09 5.20 -1.91
CA ASP A 41 -27.38 5.60 -1.38
C ASP A 41 -28.54 4.90 -2.10
N GLN A 42 -28.30 4.39 -3.31
CA GLN A 42 -29.27 3.62 -4.05
C GLN A 42 -29.54 2.30 -3.35
N LYS A 43 -30.81 2.07 -3.05
CA LYS A 43 -31.28 0.86 -2.37
C LYS A 43 -32.29 0.12 -3.22
N ALA A 44 -32.30 -1.20 -3.05
CA ALA A 44 -33.27 -2.09 -3.64
C ALA A 44 -33.82 -3.07 -2.61
N VAL A 45 -35.08 -3.48 -2.78
CA VAL A 45 -35.70 -4.53 -1.97
C VAL A 45 -36.09 -5.68 -2.87
N ILE A 46 -35.72 -6.92 -2.51
CA ILE A 46 -36.14 -8.12 -3.24
C ILE A 46 -37.60 -8.41 -2.89
N LYS A 47 -38.49 -8.31 -3.87
CA LYS A 47 -39.94 -8.53 -3.72
C LYS A 47 -40.40 -9.90 -4.19
N LYS A 48 -39.71 -10.51 -5.15
CA LYS A 48 -39.97 -11.90 -5.59
C LYS A 48 -38.68 -12.63 -5.91
N ILE A 49 -38.68 -13.93 -5.63
CA ILE A 49 -37.61 -14.87 -6.01
C ILE A 49 -38.18 -15.80 -7.06
N LEU A 50 -37.47 -15.96 -8.17
CA LEU A 50 -37.86 -16.76 -9.33
C LEU A 50 -36.75 -17.77 -9.63
N GLU A 51 -37.10 -18.89 -10.26
CA GLU A 51 -36.13 -19.90 -10.74
C GLU A 51 -35.12 -20.33 -9.67
N GLY A 52 -35.59 -20.60 -8.44
CA GLY A 52 -34.70 -21.04 -7.35
C GLY A 52 -33.62 -20.01 -6.98
N GLY A 53 -33.87 -18.71 -7.20
CA GLY A 53 -32.91 -17.66 -6.85
C GLY A 53 -31.98 -17.25 -7.99
N ASP A 54 -32.08 -17.86 -9.17
CA ASP A 54 -31.37 -17.41 -10.37
C ASP A 54 -31.95 -16.12 -10.94
N LYS A 55 -33.22 -15.82 -10.65
CA LYS A 55 -33.85 -14.54 -10.97
C LYS A 55 -34.52 -13.94 -9.75
N ILE A 56 -34.44 -12.61 -9.65
CA ILE A 56 -35.09 -11.84 -8.58
C ILE A 56 -35.84 -10.66 -9.18
N VAL A 57 -36.98 -10.32 -8.59
CA VAL A 57 -37.66 -9.06 -8.85
C VAL A 57 -37.34 -8.11 -7.72
N VAL A 58 -36.73 -6.98 -8.05
CA VAL A 58 -36.38 -5.95 -7.09
C VAL A 58 -37.23 -4.71 -7.28
N GLN A 59 -37.51 -4.01 -6.19
CA GLN A 59 -38.03 -2.65 -6.17
C GLN A 59 -36.88 -1.70 -5.89
N LEU A 60 -36.59 -0.78 -6.80
CA LEU A 60 -35.63 0.31 -6.58
C LEU A 60 -36.30 1.40 -5.75
N LEU A 61 -35.68 1.79 -4.64
CA LEU A 61 -36.23 2.81 -3.73
C LEU A 61 -35.96 4.24 -4.22
N ASN A 62 -34.86 4.45 -4.96
CA ASN A 62 -34.48 5.72 -5.57
C ASN A 62 -34.27 5.51 -7.09
N PRO A 63 -35.33 5.49 -7.91
CA PRO A 63 -35.23 5.12 -9.32
C PRO A 63 -34.61 6.21 -10.22
N GLU A 64 -34.54 7.45 -9.73
CA GLU A 64 -34.25 8.66 -10.54
C GLU A 64 -32.82 8.68 -11.12
N ASP A 65 -31.88 7.94 -10.54
CA ASP A 65 -30.46 7.90 -10.98
C ASP A 65 -29.95 6.49 -11.34
N SER A 66 -30.85 5.55 -11.66
CA SER A 66 -30.42 4.21 -12.10
C SER A 66 -29.77 4.29 -13.49
N SER A 67 -28.44 4.25 -13.50
CA SER A 67 -27.57 4.34 -14.68
C SER A 67 -27.94 3.33 -15.78
N ARG A 68 -27.52 3.62 -17.02
CA ARG A 68 -27.68 2.79 -18.23
C ARG A 68 -26.94 1.44 -18.18
N GLU A 69 -26.52 0.98 -17.01
CA GLU A 69 -25.73 -0.23 -16.85
C GLU A 69 -26.61 -1.48 -16.78
N ASN A 70 -26.26 -2.47 -17.60
CA ASN A 70 -26.96 -3.76 -17.63
C ASN A 70 -26.51 -4.68 -16.50
N SER A 71 -25.43 -4.37 -15.77
CA SER A 71 -24.91 -5.18 -14.68
C SER A 71 -24.72 -4.34 -13.44
N PHE A 72 -25.11 -4.86 -12.28
CA PHE A 72 -24.92 -4.16 -11.02
C PHE A 72 -24.78 -5.14 -9.86
N VAL A 73 -24.14 -4.68 -8.80
CA VAL A 73 -23.90 -5.49 -7.61
C VAL A 73 -24.78 -4.99 -6.48
N LEU A 74 -25.62 -5.86 -5.93
CA LEU A 74 -26.37 -5.58 -4.71
C LEU A 74 -25.63 -6.18 -3.53
N PHE A 75 -25.54 -5.48 -2.41
CA PHE A 75 -24.94 -6.05 -1.21
C PHE A 75 -25.71 -5.68 0.05
N MET A 76 -25.55 -6.52 1.07
CA MET A 76 -26.02 -6.26 2.41
C MET A 76 -24.94 -6.66 3.40
N ILE A 77 -24.81 -5.90 4.49
CA ILE A 77 -23.93 -6.25 5.60
C ILE A 77 -24.79 -6.67 6.78
N LEU A 78 -24.79 -7.97 7.08
CA LEU A 78 -25.34 -8.53 8.31
C LEU A 78 -24.17 -8.82 9.27
N ALA A 79 -24.08 -10.03 9.84
CA ALA A 79 -22.85 -10.52 10.46
C ALA A 79 -21.74 -10.74 9.42
N LYS A 80 -22.12 -11.16 8.21
CA LYS A 80 -21.24 -11.31 7.03
C LYS A 80 -21.67 -10.35 5.92
N TYR A 81 -20.71 -9.95 5.09
CA TYR A 81 -20.98 -9.26 3.84
C TYR A 81 -21.51 -10.27 2.82
N ILE A 82 -22.68 -9.99 2.25
CA ILE A 82 -23.29 -10.79 1.18
C ILE A 82 -23.41 -9.89 -0.04
N GLN A 83 -22.98 -10.36 -1.20
CA GLN A 83 -23.16 -9.67 -2.48
C GLN A 83 -23.83 -10.56 -3.52
N LEU A 84 -24.63 -9.92 -4.38
CA LEU A 84 -25.24 -10.46 -5.57
C LEU A 84 -24.71 -9.67 -6.76
N GLU A 85 -24.03 -10.33 -7.70
CA GLU A 85 -23.70 -9.76 -9.00
C GLU A 85 -24.86 -10.09 -9.94
N CYS A 86 -25.55 -9.05 -10.41
CA CYS A 86 -26.81 -9.14 -11.11
C CYS A 86 -26.71 -8.54 -12.51
N VAL A 87 -27.48 -9.09 -13.45
CA VAL A 87 -27.68 -8.54 -14.79
C VAL A 87 -29.15 -8.20 -14.98
N LEU A 88 -29.45 -7.01 -15.48
CA LEU A 88 -30.79 -6.55 -15.80
C LEU A 88 -31.36 -7.40 -16.94
N VAL A 89 -32.49 -8.07 -16.69
CA VAL A 89 -33.22 -8.85 -17.69
C VAL A 89 -34.36 -8.02 -18.27
N GLN A 90 -35.14 -7.38 -17.41
CA GLN A 90 -36.32 -6.62 -17.83
C GLN A 90 -36.63 -5.50 -16.84
N LYS A 91 -36.87 -4.28 -17.34
CA LYS A 91 -37.48 -3.20 -16.55
C LYS A 91 -39.00 -3.40 -16.52
N LEU A 92 -39.58 -3.37 -15.33
CA LEU A 92 -41.02 -3.45 -15.11
C LEU A 92 -41.56 -2.05 -14.79
N GLU A 93 -42.88 -1.87 -14.86
CA GLU A 93 -43.53 -0.62 -14.44
C GLU A 93 -43.33 -0.37 -12.93
N LYS A 94 -43.39 0.90 -12.50
CA LYS A 94 -43.33 1.33 -11.08
C LYS A 94 -42.03 0.97 -10.34
N ALA A 95 -40.86 1.31 -10.89
CA ALA A 95 -39.54 1.13 -10.25
C ALA A 95 -39.16 -0.33 -9.92
N HIS A 96 -39.80 -1.30 -10.58
CA HIS A 96 -39.46 -2.71 -10.43
C HIS A 96 -38.55 -3.16 -11.58
N ALA A 97 -37.64 -4.10 -11.30
CA ALA A 97 -36.79 -4.69 -12.32
C ALA A 97 -36.59 -6.19 -12.04
N THR A 98 -36.58 -6.98 -13.12
CA THR A 98 -36.21 -8.40 -13.07
C THR A 98 -34.74 -8.55 -13.38
N LEU A 99 -34.01 -9.21 -12.49
CA LEU A 99 -32.57 -9.36 -12.54
C LEU A 99 -32.21 -10.83 -12.52
N LYS A 100 -31.19 -11.20 -13.31
CA LYS A 100 -30.54 -12.49 -13.23
C LYS A 100 -29.38 -12.40 -12.24
N VAL A 101 -29.32 -13.32 -11.27
CA VAL A 101 -28.25 -13.41 -10.28
C VAL A 101 -27.14 -14.30 -10.84
N GLU A 102 -26.15 -13.68 -11.49
CA GLU A 102 -24.99 -14.40 -12.05
C GLU A 102 -24.13 -15.00 -10.93
N LYS A 103 -23.97 -14.27 -9.83
CA LYS A 103 -23.11 -14.72 -8.74
C LYS A 103 -23.63 -14.27 -7.39
N LEU A 104 -23.64 -15.20 -6.44
CA LEU A 104 -23.85 -14.92 -5.03
C LEU A 104 -22.53 -15.22 -4.30
N ALA A 105 -22.04 -14.25 -3.53
CA ALA A 105 -20.82 -14.43 -2.75
C ALA A 105 -21.00 -13.94 -1.31
N ILE A 106 -20.45 -14.71 -0.37
CA ILE A 106 -20.50 -14.41 1.07
C ILE A 106 -19.07 -14.26 1.58
N ALA A 107 -18.78 -13.21 2.33
CA ALA A 107 -17.47 -13.03 2.93
C ALA A 107 -17.13 -14.18 3.89
N ARG A 108 -15.88 -14.68 3.81
CA ARG A 108 -15.40 -15.74 4.71
C ARG A 108 -15.41 -15.30 6.16
N LYS A 109 -14.95 -14.07 6.39
CA LYS A 109 -14.86 -13.44 7.71
C LYS A 109 -16.10 -12.63 8.03
N ASN A 110 -16.51 -12.67 9.30
CA ASN A 110 -17.53 -11.78 9.85
C ASN A 110 -17.00 -10.35 9.90
N ARG A 111 -17.92 -9.40 9.97
CA ARG A 111 -17.57 -8.03 10.34
C ARG A 111 -17.12 -8.00 11.79
N GLU A 112 -15.86 -7.65 12.03
CA GLU A 112 -15.28 -7.63 13.39
C GLU A 112 -15.83 -6.47 14.22
N HIS A 113 -16.02 -5.28 13.60
CA HIS A 113 -16.44 -4.08 14.33
C HIS A 113 -17.58 -3.33 13.63
N GLN A 114 -18.61 -2.98 14.42
CA GLN A 114 -19.67 -2.07 14.01
C GLN A 114 -19.12 -0.65 13.85
N ARG A 115 -19.61 0.07 12.84
CA ARG A 115 -19.27 1.48 12.64
C ARG A 115 -20.39 2.36 13.18
N PHE A 116 -19.99 3.46 13.80
CA PHE A 116 -20.88 4.45 14.37
C PHE A 116 -20.66 5.79 13.67
N PRO A 117 -21.74 6.51 13.30
CA PRO A 117 -21.62 7.84 12.72
C PRO A 117 -21.02 8.81 13.74
N VAL A 118 -20.19 9.73 13.26
CA VAL A 118 -19.54 10.75 14.09
C VAL A 118 -20.14 12.12 13.78
N LYS A 119 -20.57 12.84 14.82
CA LYS A 119 -21.05 14.21 14.67
C LYS A 119 -19.90 15.16 14.28
N PRO A 120 -20.14 16.14 13.41
CA PRO A 120 -19.14 17.15 13.06
C PRO A 120 -18.53 17.80 14.31
N GLY A 121 -17.19 17.92 14.34
CA GLY A 121 -16.45 18.56 15.44
C GLY A 121 -16.23 17.71 16.70
N GLY A 122 -16.84 16.53 16.83
CA GLY A 122 -16.62 15.65 17.98
C GLY A 122 -15.29 14.91 17.93
N VAL A 123 -14.96 14.38 16.75
CA VAL A 123 -13.72 13.64 16.49
C VAL A 123 -13.19 14.04 15.11
N TYR A 124 -11.87 14.22 15.00
CA TYR A 124 -11.22 14.56 13.74
C TYR A 124 -9.87 13.85 13.60
N VAL A 125 -9.44 13.70 12.35
CA VAL A 125 -8.07 13.32 12.00
C VAL A 125 -7.23 14.58 11.88
N THR A 126 -6.00 14.55 12.36
CA THR A 126 -5.02 15.64 12.17
C THR A 126 -3.61 15.09 12.10
N ASN A 127 -2.62 15.96 11.91
CA ASN A 127 -1.20 15.59 11.85
C ASN A 127 -0.94 14.43 10.89
N VAL A 128 -1.51 14.51 9.68
CA VAL A 128 -1.32 13.50 8.64
C VAL A 128 0.13 13.54 8.18
N ILE A 129 0.87 12.45 8.41
CA ILE A 129 2.24 12.24 7.96
C ILE A 129 2.18 11.27 6.78
N SER A 130 2.57 11.78 5.61
CA SER A 130 2.52 11.03 4.35
C SER A 130 3.77 11.27 3.50
N SER A 131 3.95 10.48 2.44
CA SER A 131 5.05 10.64 1.48
C SER A 131 4.68 11.63 0.37
N LYS A 132 5.59 12.56 0.02
CA LYS A 132 5.43 13.49 -1.11
C LYS A 132 5.41 12.73 -2.44
N THR A 133 6.30 11.75 -2.59
CA THR A 133 6.41 10.89 -3.77
C THR A 133 6.48 9.43 -3.32
N ILE A 134 5.82 8.53 -4.06
CA ILE A 134 5.93 7.09 -3.80
C ILE A 134 7.24 6.58 -4.39
N ILE A 135 7.97 5.75 -3.64
CA ILE A 135 9.19 5.07 -4.07
C ILE A 135 8.88 3.59 -4.30
N GLU A 136 9.05 3.07 -5.52
CA GLU A 136 8.71 1.69 -5.93
C GLU A 136 9.89 1.00 -6.64
N ALA A 137 9.91 -0.33 -6.61
CA ALA A 137 11.00 -1.16 -7.16
C ALA A 137 11.11 -1.15 -8.68
N ASN A 138 10.00 -0.87 -9.39
CA ASN A 138 9.92 -0.88 -10.85
C ASN A 138 10.08 0.50 -11.49
N MET A 139 10.58 1.49 -10.76
CA MET A 139 10.63 2.85 -11.28
C MET A 139 11.64 3.00 -12.41
N PHE A 140 11.13 3.09 -13.63
CA PHE A 140 11.82 3.66 -14.79
C PHE A 140 12.29 5.10 -14.52
N ASN A 141 11.61 5.82 -13.60
CA ASN A 141 11.92 7.20 -13.24
C ASN A 141 12.13 7.36 -11.73
N VAL A 142 13.39 7.26 -11.29
CA VAL A 142 13.75 7.56 -9.89
C VAL A 142 13.51 9.05 -9.58
N PRO A 143 12.83 9.40 -8.46
CA PRO A 143 12.54 10.79 -8.11
C PRO A 143 13.78 11.68 -8.03
N THR A 144 13.65 12.93 -8.44
CA THR A 144 14.75 13.93 -8.42
C THR A 144 15.40 14.05 -7.04
N LEU A 145 14.59 13.95 -5.97
CA LEU A 145 15.08 13.97 -4.60
C LEU A 145 16.15 12.90 -4.33
N VAL A 146 15.95 11.67 -4.82
CA VAL A 146 16.90 10.57 -4.66
C VAL A 146 18.18 10.85 -5.46
N LYS A 147 18.05 11.34 -6.70
CA LYS A 147 19.21 11.67 -7.56
C LYS A 147 20.08 12.77 -6.96
N VAL A 148 19.45 13.84 -6.44
CA VAL A 148 20.17 14.94 -5.75
C VAL A 148 20.86 14.43 -4.49
N ASN A 149 20.18 13.59 -3.71
CA ASN A 149 20.77 12.97 -2.52
C ASN A 149 22.00 12.10 -2.88
N PHE A 150 21.90 11.25 -3.91
CA PHE A 150 23.03 10.42 -4.34
C PHE A 150 24.23 11.27 -4.82
N GLU A 151 23.97 12.34 -5.57
CA GLU A 151 25.02 13.23 -6.06
C GLU A 151 25.73 13.97 -4.91
N ASP A 152 25.00 14.42 -3.88
CA ASP A 152 25.58 14.99 -2.65
C ASP A 152 26.60 14.04 -2.00
N TYR A 153 26.20 12.78 -1.78
CA TYR A 153 27.04 11.77 -1.11
C TYR A 153 28.20 11.33 -2.00
N LYS A 154 27.97 11.18 -3.31
CA LYS A 154 29.02 10.88 -4.29
C LYS A 154 30.12 11.93 -4.26
N ASN A 155 29.75 13.21 -4.23
CA ASN A 155 30.73 14.31 -4.17
C ASN A 155 31.52 14.31 -2.86
N ARG A 156 30.86 14.01 -1.72
CA ARG A 156 31.55 13.87 -0.42
C ARG A 156 32.55 12.71 -0.41
N LEU A 157 32.19 11.55 -0.98
CA LEU A 157 33.10 10.40 -1.06
C LEU A 157 34.29 10.67 -1.98
N LYS A 158 34.06 11.29 -3.15
CA LYS A 158 35.12 11.66 -4.10
C LYS A 158 36.13 12.64 -3.50
N GLN A 159 35.72 13.53 -2.60
CA GLN A 159 36.63 14.44 -1.92
C GLN A 159 37.55 13.73 -0.91
N ARG A 160 37.15 12.56 -0.42
CA ARG A 160 37.85 11.79 0.63
C ARG A 160 38.67 10.63 0.09
N SER A 161 38.52 10.27 -1.19
CA SER A 161 39.20 9.13 -1.79
C SER A 161 39.71 9.44 -3.19
N LYS A 162 40.86 8.85 -3.53
CA LYS A 162 41.38 8.79 -4.91
C LYS A 162 40.76 7.65 -5.74
N ASP A 163 39.97 6.79 -5.09
CA ASP A 163 39.29 5.68 -5.75
C ASP A 163 38.23 6.19 -6.73
N VAL A 164 37.90 5.37 -7.74
CA VAL A 164 36.77 5.64 -8.62
C VAL A 164 35.49 5.33 -7.85
N VAL A 165 34.79 6.38 -7.42
CA VAL A 165 33.53 6.28 -6.69
C VAL A 165 32.36 6.74 -7.54
N ASN A 166 31.31 5.93 -7.57
CA ASN A 166 30.03 6.28 -8.15
C ASN A 166 28.87 5.90 -7.22
N ILE A 167 27.82 6.72 -7.21
CA ILE A 167 26.55 6.41 -6.56
C ILE A 167 25.47 6.65 -7.60
N GLU A 168 24.77 5.60 -7.99
CA GLU A 168 23.79 5.65 -9.07
C GLU A 168 22.58 4.77 -8.78
N THR A 169 21.52 4.99 -9.55
CA THR A 169 20.28 4.20 -9.48
C THR A 169 20.43 2.92 -10.30
N PHE A 170 19.79 1.83 -9.87
CA PHE A 170 19.67 0.65 -10.72
C PHE A 170 18.84 0.98 -11.96
N LYS A 171 19.40 0.69 -13.15
CA LYS A 171 18.78 0.96 -14.45
C LYS A 171 18.88 -0.30 -15.33
N PRO A 172 17.96 -0.53 -16.27
CA PRO A 172 18.04 -1.67 -17.17
C PRO A 172 19.34 -1.66 -17.98
N GLY A 173 19.90 -2.85 -18.25
CA GLY A 173 21.08 -3.01 -19.09
C GLY A 173 22.42 -2.76 -18.39
N LEU A 174 22.44 -2.76 -17.05
CA LEU A 174 23.68 -2.78 -16.29
C LEU A 174 24.37 -4.14 -16.41
N ASP A 175 25.69 -4.17 -16.14
CA ASP A 175 26.44 -5.43 -16.10
C ASP A 175 25.82 -6.42 -15.11
N ARG A 176 25.96 -7.72 -15.43
CA ARG A 176 25.39 -8.83 -14.66
C ARG A 176 25.61 -8.72 -13.15
N LYS A 177 26.80 -8.29 -12.70
CA LYS A 177 27.11 -8.09 -11.27
C LYS A 177 26.16 -7.12 -10.56
N PHE A 178 25.76 -6.02 -11.21
CA PHE A 178 24.81 -5.07 -10.64
C PHE A 178 23.40 -5.63 -10.59
N GLU A 179 22.98 -6.38 -11.61
CA GLU A 179 21.67 -7.05 -11.63
C GLU A 179 21.57 -8.11 -10.52
N ILE A 180 22.64 -8.88 -10.29
CA ILE A 180 22.69 -9.85 -9.18
C ILE A 180 22.66 -9.13 -7.83
N VAL A 181 23.44 -8.06 -7.64
CA VAL A 181 23.40 -7.23 -6.41
C VAL A 181 21.99 -6.67 -6.18
N LYS A 182 21.33 -6.14 -7.21
CA LYS A 182 19.95 -5.63 -7.13
C LYS A 182 18.96 -6.72 -6.71
N LYS A 183 19.04 -7.89 -7.34
CA LYS A 183 18.12 -9.02 -7.11
C LYS A 183 18.29 -9.64 -5.73
N THR A 184 19.53 -9.82 -5.30
CA THR A 184 19.88 -10.49 -4.04
C THR A 184 19.89 -9.53 -2.84
N GLN A 185 20.03 -8.23 -3.09
CA GLN A 185 20.22 -7.20 -2.07
C GLN A 185 21.50 -7.38 -1.21
N ASN A 186 22.41 -8.24 -1.68
CA ASN A 186 23.70 -8.50 -1.04
C ASN A 186 24.79 -7.66 -1.71
N TYR A 187 25.81 -7.26 -0.95
CA TYR A 187 26.95 -6.53 -1.52
C TYR A 187 27.95 -7.49 -2.17
N LEU A 188 28.75 -6.97 -3.10
CA LEU A 188 29.84 -7.69 -3.74
C LEU A 188 31.16 -7.02 -3.35
N LEU A 189 32.12 -7.80 -2.87
CA LEU A 189 33.48 -7.33 -2.56
C LEU A 189 34.51 -8.28 -3.16
N ILE A 190 35.34 -7.75 -4.05
CA ILE A 190 36.54 -8.39 -4.59
C ILE A 190 37.74 -7.65 -4.01
N GLU A 191 38.37 -8.24 -2.98
CA GLU A 191 39.42 -7.60 -2.17
C GLU A 191 40.72 -7.42 -2.97
N ASN A 192 41.04 -8.39 -3.84
CA ASN A 192 42.12 -8.30 -4.81
C ASN A 192 41.70 -8.97 -6.13
N THR A 193 41.57 -8.19 -7.20
CA THR A 193 41.14 -8.70 -8.52
C THR A 193 42.12 -9.67 -9.15
N GLN A 194 43.38 -9.68 -8.71
CA GLN A 194 44.43 -10.57 -9.23
C GLN A 194 44.57 -11.86 -8.41
N ASP A 195 43.84 -11.99 -7.29
CA ASP A 195 43.81 -13.21 -6.48
C ASP A 195 42.51 -13.98 -6.72
N PRO A 196 42.57 -15.18 -7.35
CA PRO A 196 41.38 -16.01 -7.59
C PRO A 196 40.57 -16.35 -6.33
N ASN A 197 41.20 -16.37 -5.14
CA ASN A 197 40.47 -16.66 -3.90
C ASN A 197 39.52 -15.53 -3.50
N SER A 198 39.81 -14.28 -3.90
CA SER A 198 38.95 -13.12 -3.61
C SER A 198 37.57 -13.22 -4.28
N TYR A 199 37.42 -14.06 -5.31
CA TYR A 199 36.17 -14.29 -6.03
C TYR A 199 35.29 -15.38 -5.40
N LYS A 200 35.85 -16.15 -4.45
CA LYS A 200 35.20 -17.29 -3.77
C LYS A 200 34.61 -16.93 -2.41
N ASN A 201 35.05 -15.81 -1.84
CA ASN A 201 34.63 -15.37 -0.51
C ASN A 201 33.12 -15.08 -0.51
N PHE A 202 32.38 -15.79 0.34
CA PHE A 202 30.95 -15.57 0.58
C PHE A 202 30.67 -15.56 2.08
N SER A 203 29.68 -14.77 2.49
CA SER A 203 29.20 -14.69 3.87
C SER A 203 27.76 -14.19 3.87
N PRO A 204 27.00 -14.30 4.97
CA PRO A 204 25.65 -13.73 5.04
C PRO A 204 25.66 -12.24 4.68
N GLY A 205 24.96 -11.87 3.60
CA GLY A 205 24.93 -10.51 3.08
C GLY A 205 25.98 -10.20 2.00
N ARG A 206 26.98 -11.05 1.79
CA ARG A 206 28.06 -10.93 0.77
C ARG A 206 27.88 -11.94 -0.35
N LEU A 207 27.97 -11.50 -1.59
CA LEU A 207 28.00 -12.36 -2.77
C LEU A 207 29.38 -12.98 -2.98
N GLY A 208 29.39 -14.26 -3.36
CA GLY A 208 30.56 -14.91 -3.95
C GLY A 208 30.52 -14.75 -5.47
N TYR A 209 31.50 -14.07 -6.06
CA TYR A 209 31.49 -13.73 -7.48
C TYR A 209 31.37 -14.98 -8.37
N GLU A 210 32.23 -15.99 -8.15
CA GLU A 210 32.27 -17.19 -9.00
C GLU A 210 30.94 -17.97 -9.00
N LYS A 211 30.29 -18.01 -7.84
CA LYS A 211 29.06 -18.79 -7.64
C LYS A 211 27.81 -18.04 -8.06
N ASP A 212 27.73 -16.75 -7.71
CA ASP A 212 26.50 -15.97 -7.80
C ASP A 212 26.46 -15.07 -9.04
N VAL A 213 27.63 -14.66 -9.55
CA VAL A 213 27.75 -13.68 -10.63
C VAL A 213 28.16 -14.36 -11.93
N ASP A 214 29.39 -14.87 -12.03
CA ASP A 214 29.96 -15.42 -13.27
C ASP A 214 31.09 -16.40 -12.97
N ASP A 215 31.09 -17.55 -13.62
CA ASP A 215 32.07 -18.62 -13.46
C ASP A 215 33.29 -18.47 -14.39
N ASP A 216 33.25 -17.60 -15.41
CA ASP A 216 34.42 -17.26 -16.23
C ASP A 216 35.35 -16.24 -15.54
N LEU A 217 36.04 -16.71 -14.49
CA LEU A 217 37.00 -15.89 -13.74
C LEU A 217 38.19 -15.44 -14.60
N SER A 218 38.59 -16.22 -15.61
CA SER A 218 39.79 -15.91 -16.40
C SER A 218 39.58 -14.65 -17.24
N SER A 219 38.43 -14.53 -17.90
CA SER A 219 38.06 -13.33 -18.65
C SER A 219 37.89 -12.11 -17.73
N CYS A 220 37.26 -12.30 -16.57
CA CYS A 220 37.05 -11.24 -15.59
C CYS A 220 38.38 -10.66 -15.04
N ILE A 221 39.29 -11.53 -14.58
CA ILE A 221 40.61 -11.13 -14.05
C ILE A 221 41.40 -10.37 -15.11
N LYS A 222 41.35 -10.83 -16.38
CA LYS A 222 42.00 -10.14 -17.50
C LYS A 222 41.41 -8.74 -17.71
N GLN A 223 40.09 -8.60 -17.68
CA GLN A 223 39.41 -7.30 -17.82
C GLN A 223 39.83 -6.32 -16.72
N PHE A 224 39.88 -6.76 -15.45
CA PHE A 224 40.33 -5.91 -14.35
C PHE A 224 41.81 -5.52 -14.48
N LYS A 225 42.65 -6.43 -14.96
CA LYS A 225 44.07 -6.17 -15.22
C LYS A 225 44.25 -5.10 -16.31
N ASP A 226 43.50 -5.18 -17.40
CA ASP A 226 43.53 -4.20 -18.49
C ASP A 226 43.07 -2.81 -18.01
N GLN A 227 42.08 -2.76 -17.11
CA GLN A 227 41.58 -1.53 -16.49
C GLN A 227 42.45 -1.00 -15.33
N LYS A 228 43.47 -1.77 -14.92
CA LYS A 228 44.34 -1.50 -13.76
C LYS A 228 43.56 -1.35 -12.45
N VAL A 229 42.50 -2.14 -12.27
CA VAL A 229 41.70 -2.16 -11.04
C VAL A 229 42.26 -3.22 -10.10
N ILE A 230 42.61 -2.82 -8.88
CA ILE A 230 43.14 -3.70 -7.83
C ILE A 230 42.02 -4.35 -7.02
N SER A 231 40.93 -3.63 -6.78
CA SER A 231 39.82 -4.13 -5.98
C SER A 231 38.51 -3.43 -6.34
N GLU A 232 37.38 -4.10 -6.07
CA GLU A 232 36.05 -3.59 -6.41
C GLU A 232 35.04 -3.91 -5.30
N LEU A 233 34.16 -2.94 -5.01
CA LEU A 233 33.08 -3.04 -4.06
C LEU A 233 31.79 -2.46 -4.65
N ILE A 234 30.69 -3.21 -4.52
CA ILE A 234 29.33 -2.77 -4.88
C ILE A 234 28.43 -2.98 -3.67
N VAL A 235 27.88 -1.90 -3.12
CA VAL A 235 26.95 -1.93 -1.98
C VAL A 235 25.56 -1.47 -2.44
N PRO A 236 24.50 -2.28 -2.31
CA PRO A 236 23.16 -1.87 -2.66
C PRO A 236 22.60 -0.85 -1.66
N ILE A 237 21.84 0.12 -2.17
CA ILE A 237 21.08 1.11 -1.39
C ILE A 237 19.62 0.66 -1.38
N ILE A 238 19.13 0.27 -0.20
CA ILE A 238 17.82 -0.36 -0.03
C ILE A 238 16.89 0.57 0.74
N TYR A 239 15.88 1.08 0.07
CA TYR A 239 14.82 1.88 0.68
C TYR A 239 13.74 0.97 1.25
N THR A 240 13.42 1.11 2.54
CA THR A 240 12.26 0.42 3.14
C THR A 240 11.08 1.37 3.21
N ASN A 241 9.97 1.05 2.53
CA ASN A 241 8.76 1.86 2.56
C ASN A 241 7.95 1.65 3.85
N HIS A 242 6.83 2.37 4.02
CA HIS A 242 5.97 2.24 5.20
C HIS A 242 5.28 0.88 5.34
N ALA A 243 5.20 0.10 4.25
CA ALA A 243 4.69 -1.27 4.24
C ALA A 243 5.78 -2.31 4.58
N ASN A 244 6.97 -1.88 5.01
CA ASN A 244 8.15 -2.70 5.25
C ASN A 244 8.67 -3.47 4.02
N GLU A 245 8.31 -3.03 2.83
CA GLU A 245 8.86 -3.57 1.58
C GLU A 245 10.27 -3.02 1.36
N LYS A 246 11.21 -3.91 1.01
CA LYS A 246 12.60 -3.57 0.69
C LYS A 246 12.76 -3.29 -0.80
N ILE A 247 13.11 -2.05 -1.13
CA ILE A 247 13.16 -1.55 -2.50
C ILE A 247 14.61 -1.19 -2.85
N PRO A 248 15.29 -1.93 -3.75
CA PRO A 248 16.64 -1.60 -4.17
C PRO A 248 16.62 -0.39 -5.12
N ILE A 249 16.95 0.80 -4.62
CA ILE A 249 16.84 2.06 -5.37
C ILE A 249 18.14 2.45 -6.09
N GLY A 250 19.27 1.92 -5.66
CA GLY A 250 20.57 2.23 -6.25
C GLY A 250 21.72 1.46 -5.63
N TYR A 251 22.93 1.88 -5.93
CA TYR A 251 24.16 1.25 -5.46
C TYR A 251 25.26 2.30 -5.26
N ILE A 252 26.17 1.99 -4.33
CA ILE A 252 27.49 2.60 -4.21
C ILE A 252 28.47 1.66 -4.90
N TRP A 253 29.25 2.17 -5.85
CA TRP A 253 30.29 1.43 -6.55
C TRP A 253 31.64 2.09 -6.33
N VAL A 254 32.61 1.31 -5.87
CA VAL A 254 33.97 1.76 -5.64
C VAL A 254 34.93 0.81 -6.35
N GLN A 255 35.84 1.38 -7.14
CA GLN A 255 37.00 0.67 -7.67
C GLN A 255 38.28 1.36 -7.21
N SER A 256 39.19 0.60 -6.62
CA SER A 256 40.52 1.10 -6.28
C SER A 256 41.55 0.65 -7.31
N LYS A 257 42.49 1.55 -7.62
CA LYS A 257 43.67 1.26 -8.44
C LYS A 257 44.95 1.19 -7.62
N GLU A 258 44.88 1.42 -6.31
CA GLU A 258 46.05 1.56 -5.43
C GLU A 258 46.04 0.61 -4.23
N LYS A 259 44.86 0.20 -3.74
CA LYS A 259 44.73 -0.59 -2.52
C LYS A 259 43.71 -1.72 -2.66
N ASN A 260 43.80 -2.69 -1.74
CA ASN A 260 42.76 -3.69 -1.53
C ASN A 260 41.66 -3.07 -0.65
N LEU A 261 40.42 -3.09 -1.15
CA LEU A 261 39.25 -2.77 -0.34
C LEU A 261 38.99 -3.90 0.66
N THR A 262 38.45 -3.56 1.82
CA THR A 262 38.28 -4.48 2.94
C THR A 262 36.83 -4.61 3.35
N GLU A 263 36.54 -5.66 4.12
CA GLU A 263 35.22 -5.87 4.73
C GLU A 263 34.80 -4.70 5.66
N GLN A 264 35.76 -4.12 6.39
CA GLN A 264 35.51 -2.94 7.22
C GLN A 264 34.99 -1.76 6.38
N TYR A 265 35.61 -1.51 5.21
CA TYR A 265 35.16 -0.44 4.33
C TYR A 265 33.80 -0.74 3.70
N ALA A 266 33.49 -2.01 3.42
CA ALA A 266 32.15 -2.41 2.99
C ALA A 266 31.09 -2.07 4.06
N GLU A 267 31.39 -2.31 5.33
CA GLU A 267 30.49 -1.96 6.44
C GLU A 267 30.31 -0.44 6.60
N GLU A 268 31.38 0.35 6.43
CA GLU A 268 31.30 1.82 6.41
C GLU A 268 30.36 2.32 5.30
N LEU A 269 30.44 1.75 4.09
CA LEU A 269 29.54 2.12 2.99
C LEU A 269 28.11 1.62 3.21
N LYS A 270 27.90 0.49 3.90
CA LYS A 270 26.55 0.07 4.31
C LYS A 270 25.93 1.06 5.28
N ASN A 271 26.67 1.53 6.28
CA ASN A 271 26.19 2.56 7.21
C ASN A 271 25.87 3.86 6.45
N LEU A 272 26.74 4.28 5.54
CA LEU A 272 26.47 5.43 4.67
C LEU A 272 25.19 5.26 3.83
N SER A 273 24.92 4.03 3.36
CA SER A 273 23.70 3.72 2.61
C SER A 273 22.45 3.87 3.46
N GLN A 274 22.51 3.53 4.74
CA GLN A 274 21.42 3.71 5.69
C GLN A 274 21.15 5.20 5.94
N ASP A 275 22.21 5.99 6.19
CA ASP A 275 22.11 7.45 6.35
C ASP A 275 21.48 8.12 5.12
N MET A 276 21.87 7.69 3.91
CA MET A 276 21.27 8.18 2.66
C MET A 276 19.78 7.91 2.60
N VAL A 277 19.36 6.69 2.95
CA VAL A 277 17.95 6.28 2.96
C VAL A 277 17.15 7.07 3.98
N GLU A 278 17.70 7.31 5.18
CA GLU A 278 17.05 8.13 6.20
C GLU A 278 16.83 9.57 5.72
N ARG A 279 17.87 10.20 5.16
CA ARG A 279 17.75 11.55 4.60
C ARG A 279 16.76 11.64 3.45
N ILE A 280 16.64 10.60 2.62
CA ILE A 280 15.60 10.49 1.59
C ILE A 280 14.21 10.41 2.23
N LYS A 281 14.01 9.57 3.26
CA LYS A 281 12.73 9.45 3.98
C LYS A 281 12.31 10.78 4.60
N GLU A 282 13.21 11.44 5.31
CA GLU A 282 12.95 12.75 5.93
C GLU A 282 12.54 13.78 4.88
N SER A 283 13.30 13.87 3.79
CA SER A 283 13.04 14.85 2.74
C SER A 283 11.74 14.55 1.96
N ASN A 284 11.36 13.28 1.88
CA ASN A 284 10.14 12.80 1.24
C ASN A 284 8.92 12.83 2.17
N THR A 285 9.09 13.10 3.47
CA THR A 285 7.97 13.17 4.41
C THR A 285 7.33 14.55 4.40
N ILE A 286 6.00 14.60 4.45
CA ILE A 286 5.23 15.83 4.67
C ILE A 286 4.26 15.63 5.82
N LYS A 287 4.12 16.67 6.65
CA LYS A 287 3.16 16.72 7.74
C LYS A 287 2.09 17.78 7.44
N THR A 288 0.83 17.36 7.42
CA THR A 288 -0.33 18.24 7.27
C THR A 288 -1.06 18.33 8.62
N ALA A 289 -1.05 19.52 9.23
CA ALA A 289 -1.61 19.75 10.57
C ALA A 289 -3.11 20.13 10.58
N GLU A 290 -3.76 20.15 9.41
CA GLU A 290 -5.18 20.45 9.29
C GLU A 290 -6.07 19.40 9.99
N ARG A 291 -7.34 19.74 10.17
CA ARG A 291 -8.33 18.89 10.82
C ARG A 291 -9.32 18.36 9.78
N PHE A 292 -9.36 17.04 9.66
CA PHE A 292 -10.22 16.34 8.71
C PHE A 292 -11.35 15.62 9.43
N GLN A 293 -12.55 15.72 8.88
CA GLN A 293 -13.74 15.17 9.51
C GLN A 293 -13.74 13.64 9.47
N ILE A 294 -14.00 13.01 10.62
CA ILE A 294 -14.37 11.60 10.66
C ILE A 294 -15.88 11.49 10.46
N LEU A 295 -16.31 10.70 9.48
CA LEU A 295 -17.71 10.43 9.16
C LEU A 295 -18.25 9.23 9.93
N GLU A 296 -17.45 8.17 10.02
CA GLU A 296 -17.76 6.94 10.75
C GLU A 296 -16.52 6.42 11.48
N ALA A 297 -16.70 5.85 12.66
CA ALA A 297 -15.62 5.23 13.43
C ALA A 297 -16.04 3.86 14.00
N SER A 298 -15.06 2.97 14.17
CA SER A 298 -15.18 1.65 14.77
C SER A 298 -13.88 1.29 15.47
N GLN A 299 -13.85 0.25 16.29
CA GLN A 299 -12.60 -0.14 16.98
C GLN A 299 -11.44 -0.44 16.00
N GLY A 300 -11.72 -0.95 14.80
CA GLY A 300 -10.70 -1.32 13.82
C GLY A 300 -10.53 -0.38 12.63
N GLY A 301 -11.29 0.72 12.53
CA GLY A 301 -11.29 1.52 11.30
C GLY A 301 -12.13 2.77 11.35
N ILE A 302 -11.81 3.72 10.48
CA ILE A 302 -12.48 5.01 10.35
C ILE A 302 -12.80 5.32 8.88
N LYS A 303 -13.79 6.18 8.68
CA LYS A 303 -14.11 6.81 7.39
C LYS A 303 -13.86 8.31 7.51
N VAL A 304 -12.98 8.86 6.69
CA VAL A 304 -12.49 10.24 6.80
C VAL A 304 -12.79 11.00 5.52
N LYS A 305 -13.13 12.28 5.65
CA LYS A 305 -13.26 13.24 4.56
C LYS A 305 -12.06 14.18 4.56
N ILE A 306 -11.33 14.21 3.46
CA ILE A 306 -10.11 15.00 3.22
C ILE A 306 -10.41 16.03 2.14
N ASP A 307 -10.19 17.30 2.44
CA ASP A 307 -10.38 18.45 1.56
C ASP A 307 -9.06 19.15 1.18
N HIS A 308 -7.91 18.63 1.65
CA HIS A 308 -6.60 19.18 1.32
C HIS A 308 -6.10 18.73 -0.07
N PRO A 309 -5.81 19.64 -1.02
CA PRO A 309 -5.45 19.31 -2.41
C PRO A 309 -4.29 18.32 -2.55
N HIS A 310 -3.18 18.53 -1.84
CA HIS A 310 -2.04 17.59 -1.87
C HIS A 310 -2.40 16.18 -1.37
N LEU A 311 -3.19 16.06 -0.30
CA LEU A 311 -3.58 14.76 0.24
C LEU A 311 -4.57 14.05 -0.68
N ILE A 312 -5.46 14.79 -1.34
CA ILE A 312 -6.37 14.27 -2.36
C ILE A 312 -5.57 13.60 -3.49
N GLU A 313 -4.46 14.19 -3.91
CA GLU A 313 -3.62 13.63 -4.99
C GLU A 313 -2.74 12.45 -4.53
N THR A 314 -2.19 12.52 -3.32
CA THR A 314 -1.12 11.61 -2.87
C THR A 314 -1.63 10.40 -2.11
N LEU A 315 -2.61 10.54 -1.22
CA LEU A 315 -3.09 9.45 -0.37
C LEU A 315 -3.68 8.27 -1.17
N PRO A 316 -4.46 8.44 -2.25
CA PRO A 316 -5.00 7.30 -3.01
C PRO A 316 -3.91 6.36 -3.54
N LYS A 317 -2.71 6.91 -3.81
CA LYS A 317 -1.58 6.16 -4.34
C LYS A 317 -0.84 5.39 -3.24
N GLN A 318 -0.95 5.77 -1.96
CA GLN A 318 -0.25 5.17 -0.83
C GLN A 318 -1.03 4.01 -0.18
N ASP A 319 -0.35 3.01 0.38
CA ASP A 319 -1.02 1.90 1.09
C ASP A 319 -1.51 2.29 2.48
N GLY A 320 -0.84 3.23 3.12
CA GLY A 320 -1.17 3.72 4.45
C GLY A 320 -0.37 4.96 4.81
N PHE A 321 -0.75 5.56 5.93
CA PHE A 321 -0.12 6.77 6.44
C PHE A 321 -0.30 6.85 7.95
N VAL A 322 0.51 7.69 8.60
CA VAL A 322 0.41 7.95 10.05
C VAL A 322 -0.41 9.21 10.27
N PHE A 323 -1.27 9.20 11.27
CA PHE A 323 -2.09 10.36 11.63
C PHE A 323 -2.54 10.27 13.08
N ASP A 324 -3.06 11.39 13.58
CA ASP A 324 -3.65 11.48 14.91
C ASP A 324 -5.17 11.44 14.83
N ILE A 325 -5.79 10.65 15.68
CA ILE A 325 -7.23 10.73 15.97
C ILE A 325 -7.41 11.55 17.23
N PHE A 326 -8.06 12.69 17.12
CA PHE A 326 -8.33 13.57 18.25
C PHE A 326 -9.79 13.50 18.67
N PHE A 327 -10.03 13.18 19.94
CA PHE A 327 -11.32 13.36 20.60
C PHE A 327 -11.29 14.66 21.38
N ARG A 328 -12.40 15.40 21.37
CA ARG A 328 -12.52 16.67 22.08
C ARG A 328 -12.05 16.55 23.55
N MET A 329 -11.18 17.46 23.98
CA MET A 329 -10.60 17.53 25.34
C MET A 329 -9.75 16.32 25.77
N GLN A 330 -9.25 15.52 24.83
CA GLN A 330 -8.38 14.38 25.14
C GLN A 330 -7.06 14.47 24.36
N ALA A 331 -6.04 13.76 24.86
CA ALA A 331 -4.80 13.59 24.11
C ALA A 331 -5.07 12.83 22.79
N PRO A 332 -4.41 13.21 21.69
CA PRO A 332 -4.54 12.53 20.40
C PRO A 332 -4.13 11.06 20.51
N PHE A 333 -4.64 10.22 19.62
CA PHE A 333 -4.22 8.84 19.45
C PHE A 333 -3.47 8.73 18.13
N THR A 334 -2.14 8.58 18.20
CA THR A 334 -1.30 8.44 17.00
C THR A 334 -1.42 7.01 16.48
N VAL A 335 -1.70 6.86 15.19
CA VAL A 335 -1.92 5.53 14.60
C VAL A 335 -1.47 5.47 13.15
N HIS A 336 -0.91 4.32 12.76
CA HIS A 336 -0.74 3.97 11.36
C HIS A 336 -2.04 3.34 10.84
N GLY A 337 -2.58 3.90 9.74
CA GLY A 337 -3.77 3.36 9.10
C GLY A 337 -3.51 2.94 7.65
N LEU A 338 -4.07 1.80 7.26
CA LEU A 338 -4.06 1.31 5.89
C LEU A 338 -5.29 1.78 5.13
N ILE A 339 -5.10 2.32 3.94
CA ILE A 339 -6.17 2.72 3.04
C ILE A 339 -6.77 1.44 2.43
N ARG A 340 -8.04 1.18 2.72
CA ARG A 340 -8.79 0.03 2.17
C ARG A 340 -9.66 0.40 0.98
N TRP A 341 -10.12 1.64 0.92
CA TRP A 341 -10.78 2.19 -0.26
C TRP A 341 -10.73 3.71 -0.25
N SER A 342 -10.86 4.30 -1.43
CA SER A 342 -10.96 5.73 -1.66
C SER A 342 -12.07 6.05 -2.65
N LYS A 343 -12.65 7.25 -2.54
CA LYS A 343 -13.52 7.83 -3.56
C LYS A 343 -13.50 9.35 -3.48
N MET A 344 -13.96 10.02 -4.53
CA MET A 344 -14.24 11.45 -4.51
C MET A 344 -15.72 11.70 -4.20
N ASP A 345 -16.04 12.71 -3.40
CA ASP A 345 -17.40 13.22 -3.27
C ASP A 345 -17.73 14.24 -4.38
N GLU A 346 -18.98 14.71 -4.42
CA GLU A 346 -19.47 15.67 -5.42
C GLU A 346 -18.72 17.01 -5.41
N ASN A 347 -18.06 17.34 -4.29
CA ASN A 347 -17.30 18.58 -4.12
C ASN A 347 -15.80 18.36 -4.33
N ASN A 348 -15.40 17.24 -4.93
CA ASN A 348 -14.00 16.85 -5.10
C ASN A 348 -13.22 16.69 -3.78
N HIS A 349 -13.88 16.33 -2.67
CA HIS A 349 -13.19 15.89 -1.47
C HIS A 349 -12.93 14.38 -1.53
N LEU A 350 -11.79 13.97 -1.01
CA LEU A 350 -11.41 12.57 -0.92
C LEU A 350 -12.03 11.92 0.32
N ILE A 351 -12.83 10.89 0.11
CA ILE A 351 -13.36 10.03 1.17
C ILE A 351 -12.52 8.77 1.24
N LEU A 352 -11.94 8.50 2.41
CA LEU A 352 -11.10 7.33 2.67
C LEU A 352 -11.76 6.39 3.67
N GLY A 353 -11.71 5.09 3.38
CA GLY A 353 -11.91 4.04 4.36
C GLY A 353 -10.56 3.50 4.83
N ILE A 354 -10.29 3.65 6.13
CA ILE A 354 -8.99 3.35 6.72
C ILE A 354 -9.15 2.25 7.76
N GLU A 355 -8.28 1.25 7.71
CA GLU A 355 -8.11 0.23 8.75
C GLU A 355 -6.98 0.65 9.70
N LEU A 356 -7.19 0.54 11.01
CA LEU A 356 -6.21 0.89 12.03
C LEU A 356 -5.34 -0.33 12.35
N THR A 357 -4.05 -0.31 12.03
CA THR A 357 -3.19 -1.51 12.14
C THR A 357 -2.30 -1.60 13.39
N ALA A 358 -2.45 -0.68 14.37
CA ALA A 358 -1.73 -0.60 15.67
C ALA A 358 -0.18 -0.49 15.54
N LYS A 359 0.64 -0.06 16.53
CA LYS A 359 0.52 0.34 17.95
C LYS A 359 0.86 1.84 18.08
N SER A 360 0.16 2.58 18.93
CA SER A 360 0.78 3.79 19.51
C SER A 360 1.87 3.34 20.48
N ASP A 361 3.02 4.01 20.47
CA ASP A 361 4.12 3.73 21.41
C ASP A 361 3.76 4.11 22.85
N LEU A 362 2.64 4.82 23.04
CA LEU A 362 2.18 5.29 24.34
C LEU A 362 1.19 4.29 24.99
N PRO A 363 1.50 3.78 26.20
CA PRO A 363 0.59 2.92 26.95
C PRO A 363 -0.77 3.56 27.17
N GLY A 364 -1.84 2.79 26.94
CA GLY A 364 -3.21 3.19 27.26
C GLY A 364 -3.94 4.01 26.19
N GLU A 365 -3.29 4.49 25.14
CA GLU A 365 -3.99 5.25 24.07
C GLU A 365 -5.01 4.41 23.33
N ARG A 366 -4.69 3.14 23.07
CA ARG A 366 -5.60 2.19 22.44
C ARG A 366 -6.84 1.92 23.29
N ALA A 367 -6.66 1.75 24.60
CA ALA A 367 -7.76 1.56 25.53
C ALA A 367 -8.65 2.82 25.63
N ARG A 368 -8.04 4.01 25.61
CA ARG A 368 -8.76 5.30 25.54
C ARG A 368 -9.59 5.40 24.26
N TYR A 369 -8.99 5.06 23.12
CA TYR A 369 -9.70 5.01 21.84
C TYR A 369 -10.91 4.07 21.91
N GLU A 370 -10.72 2.83 22.38
CA GLU A 370 -11.79 1.84 22.47
C GLU A 370 -12.91 2.28 23.43
N LYS A 371 -12.57 2.91 24.56
CA LYS A 371 -13.54 3.52 25.47
C LYS A 371 -14.36 4.62 24.80
N ASN A 372 -13.71 5.49 24.02
CA ASN A 372 -14.41 6.53 23.28
C ASN A 372 -15.33 5.93 22.20
N ILE A 373 -14.90 4.89 21.49
CA ILE A 373 -15.79 4.19 20.53
C ILE A 373 -17.00 3.59 21.25
N ALA A 374 -16.84 3.06 22.46
CA ALA A 374 -17.96 2.58 23.25
C ALA A 374 -18.92 3.72 23.67
N LEU A 375 -18.42 4.91 24.01
CA LEU A 375 -19.26 6.09 24.27
C LEU A 375 -20.00 6.56 23.01
N LEU A 376 -19.32 6.53 21.86
CA LEU A 376 -19.89 6.89 20.57
C LEU A 376 -21.05 5.96 20.20
N SER A 377 -20.91 4.66 20.48
CA SER A 377 -21.98 3.67 20.26
C SER A 377 -23.26 3.95 21.06
N LYS A 378 -23.13 4.69 22.18
CA LYS A 378 -24.23 5.10 23.05
C LYS A 378 -24.74 6.52 22.75
N GLY A 379 -24.15 7.21 21.76
CA GLY A 379 -24.47 8.60 21.44
C GLY A 379 -24.02 9.62 22.50
N GLN A 380 -23.04 9.26 23.34
CA GLN A 380 -22.59 10.04 24.50
C GLN A 380 -21.34 10.90 24.22
N LEU A 381 -21.03 11.15 22.94
CA LEU A 381 -19.84 11.87 22.47
C LEU A 381 -20.17 13.11 21.64
#